data_AF-A0A9D7HFN3-F1
#
_entry.id   AF-A0A9D7HFN3-F1
#
_cell.length_a   1.000
_cell.length_b   1.000
_cell.length_c   1.000
_cell.angle_alpha   90.00
_cell.angle_beta   90.00
_cell.angle_gamma   90.00
#
_symmetry.space_group_name_H-M   'P 1'
#
loop_
_entity.id
_entity.type
_entity.pdbx_description
1 polymer ?
#
loop_
_entity_poly.entity_id
_entity_poly.type
_entity_poly.pdbx_seq_one_letter_code
_entity_poly.pdbx_strand_id
1 'polypeptide(L)'
;MELTTIKQVLDDEAITGTTIAAAGWVRTFRNDRFIALNYGSTIRNPQCVSDQEKVGPEAQTRTKGRSGANCFLPVDPYFEGGIASYIR
;
A
#
# COMPACT_ATOMS: atom_id res chain seq x y z
N MET A 1 -3.82 -12.72 -9.80
CA MET A 1 -4.51 -12.29 -8.58
C MET A 1 -5.20 -10.99 -8.90
N GLU A 2 -6.51 -10.90 -8.70
CA GLU A 2 -7.30 -9.70 -9.06
C GLU A 2 -6.98 -8.52 -8.13
N LEU A 3 -6.98 -7.30 -8.69
CA LEU A 3 -6.73 -6.09 -7.92
C LEU A 3 -8.00 -5.65 -7.20
N THR A 4 -7.87 -5.43 -5.89
CA THR A 4 -8.90 -4.85 -5.03
C THR A 4 -8.85 -3.34 -5.12
N THR A 5 -9.99 -2.70 -5.33
CA THR A 5 -10.09 -1.23 -5.40
C THR A 5 -9.95 -0.60 -4.02
N ILE A 6 -9.42 0.63 -3.95
CA ILE A 6 -9.28 1.38 -2.68
C ILE A 6 -10.63 1.56 -1.97
N LYS A 7 -11.72 1.73 -2.71
CA LYS A 7 -13.07 1.78 -2.14
C LYS A 7 -13.43 0.47 -1.43
N GLN A 8 -13.17 -0.68 -2.05
CA GLN A 8 -13.42 -1.99 -1.42
C GLN A 8 -12.57 -2.18 -0.16
N VAL A 9 -11.28 -1.82 -0.21
CA VAL A 9 -10.39 -1.91 0.97
C VAL A 9 -10.95 -1.17 2.19
N LEU A 10 -11.66 -0.06 1.98
CA LEU A 10 -12.18 0.77 3.06
C LEU A 10 -13.60 0.41 3.51
N ASP A 11 -14.40 -0.18 2.61
CA ASP A 11 -15.85 -0.39 2.83
C ASP A 11 -16.21 -1.86 3.09
N ASP A 12 -15.38 -2.81 2.69
CA ASP A 12 -15.65 -4.25 2.82
C ASP A 12 -14.97 -4.83 4.06
N GLU A 13 -15.76 -5.07 5.11
CA GLU A 13 -15.27 -5.64 6.37
C GLU A 13 -14.67 -7.05 6.19
N ALA A 14 -15.11 -7.81 5.18
CA ALA A 14 -14.64 -9.18 4.94
C ALA A 14 -13.17 -9.24 4.50
N ILE A 15 -12.60 -8.12 4.05
CA ILE A 15 -11.19 -8.00 3.68
C ILE A 15 -10.28 -7.98 4.91
N THR A 16 -10.80 -7.61 6.07
CA THR A 16 -10.02 -7.50 7.31
C THR A 16 -9.35 -8.83 7.66
N GLY A 17 -8.03 -8.83 7.81
CA GLY A 17 -7.25 -10.03 8.13
C GLY A 17 -6.94 -10.93 6.94
N THR A 18 -7.31 -10.54 5.72
CA THR A 18 -6.98 -11.25 4.48
C THR A 18 -5.80 -10.61 3.74
N THR A 19 -5.17 -11.38 2.86
CA THR A 19 -4.16 -10.86 1.93
C THR A 19 -4.83 -10.45 0.63
N ILE A 20 -4.77 -9.17 0.29
CA ILE A 20 -5.29 -8.61 -0.96
C ILE A 20 -4.18 -8.02 -1.80
N ALA A 21 -4.41 -7.93 -3.11
CA ALA A 21 -3.58 -7.13 -4.00
C ALA A 21 -4.27 -5.77 -4.26
N ALA A 22 -3.56 -4.66 -4.08
CA ALA A 22 -4.06 -3.32 -4.35
C ALA A 22 -2.99 -2.48 -5.06
N ALA A 23 -3.42 -1.62 -5.96
CA ALA A 23 -2.54 -0.73 -6.71
C ALA A 23 -3.02 0.71 -6.59
N GLY A 24 -2.08 1.66 -6.56
CA GLY A 24 -2.42 3.08 -6.50
C GLY A 24 -1.22 4.00 -6.56
N TRP A 25 -1.52 5.29 -6.51
CA TRP A 25 -0.55 6.36 -6.41
C TRP A 25 -0.28 6.70 -4.95
N VAL A 26 0.99 6.78 -4.56
CA VAL A 26 1.41 7.21 -3.23
C VAL A 26 1.08 8.70 -3.07
N ARG A 27 0.27 9.02 -2.07
CA ARG A 27 -0.10 10.39 -1.70
C ARG A 27 0.88 10.96 -0.68
N THR A 28 1.24 10.17 0.32
CA THR A 28 2.23 10.53 1.34
C THR A 28 3.02 9.29 1.75
N PHE A 29 4.30 9.48 2.04
CA PHE A 29 5.12 8.49 2.75
C PHE A 29 5.78 9.16 3.94
N ARG A 30 5.55 8.64 5.15
CA ARG A 30 6.04 9.25 6.40
C ARG A 30 6.70 8.23 7.32
N ASN A 31 7.72 8.69 8.03
CA ASN A 31 8.50 7.90 9.01
C ASN A 31 9.03 6.58 8.44
N ASP A 32 9.32 6.56 7.14
CA ASP A 32 9.79 5.38 6.41
C ASP A 32 8.90 4.13 6.56
N ARG A 33 7.63 4.31 6.91
CA ARG A 33 6.73 3.23 7.33
C ARG A 33 5.31 3.38 6.83
N PHE A 34 4.73 4.58 6.93
CA PHE A 34 3.31 4.77 6.63
C PHE A 34 3.13 5.34 5.23
N ILE A 35 2.41 4.60 4.39
CA ILE A 35 2.09 4.96 3.02
C ILE A 35 0.59 5.30 2.98
N ALA A 36 0.22 6.45 2.42
CA ALA A 36 -1.16 6.73 2.04
C ALA A 36 -1.32 6.47 0.53
N LEU A 37 -2.21 5.54 0.15
CA LEU A 37 -2.38 5.08 -1.23
C LEU A 37 -3.72 5.57 -1.81
N ASN A 38 -3.78 5.91 -3.10
CA ASN A 38 -5.04 6.27 -3.75
C ASN A 38 -5.10 5.87 -5.24
N TYR A 39 -6.26 5.40 -5.70
CA TYR A 39 -6.52 5.02 -7.10
C TYR A 39 -7.84 5.61 -7.63
N GLY A 40 -8.27 6.77 -7.12
CA GLY A 40 -9.43 7.51 -7.63
C GLY A 40 -10.81 6.92 -7.35
N SER A 41 -10.92 5.67 -6.89
CA SER A 41 -12.21 5.04 -6.53
C SER A 41 -12.91 5.64 -5.30
N THR A 42 -12.18 6.42 -4.49
CA THR A 42 -12.71 7.22 -3.38
C THR A 42 -11.74 8.36 -3.05
N ILE A 43 -12.25 9.41 -2.37
CA ILE A 43 -11.45 10.53 -1.87
C ILE A 43 -10.57 10.15 -0.65
N ARG A 44 -10.93 9.05 0.04
CA ARG A 44 -10.20 8.56 1.22
C ARG A 44 -8.91 7.85 0.81
N ASN A 45 -7.88 7.96 1.64
CA ASN A 45 -6.59 7.31 1.42
C ASN A 45 -6.36 6.28 2.54
N PRO A 46 -6.44 4.96 2.27
CA PRO A 46 -6.04 3.96 3.25
C PRO A 46 -4.58 4.16 3.66
N GLN A 47 -4.31 3.90 4.94
CA GLN A 47 -2.96 3.86 5.46
C GLN A 47 -2.41 2.44 5.40
N CYS A 48 -1.36 2.26 4.60
CA CYS A 48 -0.60 1.02 4.53
C CYS A 48 0.64 1.13 5.43
N VAL A 49 0.91 0.10 6.21
CA VAL A 49 2.11 -0.02 7.04
C VAL A 49 3.11 -0.90 6.32
N SER A 50 4.30 -0.36 6.11
CA SER A 50 5.44 -1.09 5.59
C SER A 50 6.25 -1.72 6.74
N ASP A 51 6.50 -3.03 6.66
CA ASP A 51 7.48 -3.74 7.48
C ASP A 51 8.87 -3.55 6.86
N GLN A 52 9.67 -2.71 7.52
CA GLN A 52 10.98 -2.29 7.05
C GLN A 52 11.99 -3.43 6.96
N GLU A 53 11.79 -4.53 7.71
CA GLU A 53 12.68 -5.69 7.68
C GLU A 53 12.51 -6.50 6.40
N LYS A 54 11.32 -6.41 5.78
CA LYS A 54 10.97 -7.14 4.56
C LYS A 54 11.11 -6.31 3.28
N VAL A 55 11.23 -4.98 3.41
CA VAL A 55 11.34 -4.08 2.26
C VAL A 55 12.81 -3.72 2.02
N GLY A 56 13.32 -4.16 0.86
CA GLY A 56 14.69 -3.88 0.45
C GLY A 56 14.99 -2.38 0.29
N PRO A 57 16.27 -1.98 0.40
CA PRO A 57 16.69 -0.58 0.35
C PRO A 57 16.31 0.14 -0.96
N GLU A 58 16.20 -0.58 -2.08
CA GLU A 58 15.74 -0.05 -3.35
C GLU A 58 14.27 0.40 -3.30
N ALA A 59 13.36 -0.45 -2.80
CA ALA A 59 11.95 -0.12 -2.63
C ALA A 59 11.77 1.05 -1.67
N GLN A 60 12.50 1.05 -0.54
CA GLN A 60 12.51 2.16 0.39
C GLN A 60 12.89 3.48 -0.30
N THR A 61 13.94 3.48 -1.12
CA THR A 61 14.40 4.67 -1.84
C THR A 61 13.37 5.16 -2.87
N ARG A 62 12.72 4.24 -3.60
CA ARG A 62 11.66 4.57 -4.57
C ARG A 62 10.44 5.24 -3.92
N THR A 63 10.06 4.81 -2.72
CA THR A 63 8.90 5.35 -2.00
C THR A 63 9.21 6.66 -1.26
N LYS A 64 10.45 6.87 -0.79
CA LYS A 64 10.87 8.08 -0.04
C LYS A 64 10.87 9.38 -0.85
N GLY A 65 11.01 9.32 -2.17
CA GLY A 65 11.26 10.51 -2.99
C GLY A 65 10.09 11.04 -3.84
N ARG A 66 8.94 10.36 -3.88
CA ARG A 66 7.93 10.64 -4.92
C ARG A 66 6.49 10.50 -4.43
N SER A 67 5.87 11.62 -4.04
CA SER A 67 4.42 11.77 -4.17
C SER A 67 4.06 11.56 -5.65
N GLY A 68 3.13 10.65 -5.95
CA GLY A 68 2.84 10.24 -7.32
C GLY A 68 3.72 9.09 -7.84
N ALA A 69 4.34 8.30 -6.97
CA ALA A 69 4.84 6.98 -7.36
C ALA A 69 3.70 5.97 -7.47
N ASN A 70 3.74 5.10 -8.49
CA ASN A 70 2.89 3.91 -8.53
C ASN A 70 3.39 2.89 -7.51
N CYS A 71 2.49 2.39 -6.66
CA CYS A 71 2.75 1.35 -5.68
C CYS A 71 1.77 0.20 -5.91
N PHE A 72 2.30 -1.02 -5.93
CA PHE A 72 1.55 -2.27 -6.05
C PHE A 72 1.84 -3.09 -4.79
N LEU A 73 0.79 -3.49 -4.08
CA LEU A 73 0.87 -4.30 -2.86
C LEU A 73 0.14 -5.62 -3.13
N PRO A 74 0.61 -6.79 -2.64
CA PRO A 74 1.98 -7.16 -2.32
C PRO A 74 2.80 -7.55 -3.58
N VAL A 75 2.23 -7.39 -4.78
CA VAL A 75 2.77 -7.88 -6.06
C VAL A 75 3.97 -7.10 -6.61
N ASP A 76 4.55 -6.18 -5.83
CA ASP A 76 5.84 -5.59 -6.18
C ASP A 76 6.96 -6.59 -5.80
N PRO A 77 7.85 -7.00 -6.72
CA PRO A 77 8.93 -7.97 -6.45
C PRO A 77 9.90 -7.53 -5.36
N TYR A 78 9.84 -6.26 -4.94
CA TYR A 78 10.62 -5.72 -3.83
C TYR A 78 9.85 -5.71 -2.49
N PHE A 79 8.59 -6.18 -2.49
CA PHE A 79 7.71 -6.37 -1.34
C PHE A 79 7.34 -7.87 -1.17
N GLU A 80 8.25 -8.77 -1.55
CA GLU A 80 8.13 -10.20 -1.23
C GLU A 80 8.15 -10.38 0.30
N GLY A 81 6.97 -10.63 0.89
CA GLY A 81 6.86 -10.81 2.33
C GLY A 81 5.58 -10.27 2.98
N GLY A 82 4.73 -9.59 2.19
CA GLY A 82 3.37 -9.24 2.59
C GLY A 82 3.32 -8.16 3.65
N ILE A 83 2.86 -6.98 3.27
CA ILE A 83 2.58 -5.88 4.20
C ILE A 83 1.70 -4.84 3.55
N ALA A 84 0.43 -4.87 3.96
CA ALA A 84 -0.29 -3.68 4.33
C ALA A 84 -1.26 -4.12 5.42
N SER A 85 -0.77 -4.19 6.66
CA SER A 85 -1.68 -4.21 7.79
C SER A 85 -2.44 -2.89 7.76
N TYR A 86 -3.71 -2.97 7.36
CA TYR A 86 -4.66 -1.88 7.33
C TYR A 86 -4.68 -1.21 8.71
N ILE A 87 -4.17 0.03 8.79
CA ILE A 87 -4.43 0.88 9.95
C ILE A 87 -5.71 1.65 9.64
N ARG A 88 -6.69 1.41 10.51
CA ARG A 88 -7.98 2.07 10.62
C ARG A 88 -7.91 3.59 10.49
#